data_AF-A0A2E8F0X3-F1
#
_entry.id   AF-A0A2E8F0X3-F1
#
_cell.length_a   1.000
_cell.length_b   1.000
_cell.length_c   1.000
_cell.angle_alpha   90.00
_cell.angle_beta   90.00
_cell.angle_gamma   90.00
#
_symmetry.space_group_name_H-M   'P 1'
#
loop_
_entity.id
_entity.type
_entity.pdbx_description
1 polymer ?
#
loop_
_entity_poly.entity_id
_entity_poly.type
_entity_poly.pdbx_seq_one_letter_code
_entity_poly.pdbx_strand_id
1 'polypeptide(L)'
;MRFLDLTTSALKETGPSYEPKPDLDIPERLLSQLWQRRAAKQASFRSPDGLQVRVLYSGRPGHTAGPDLRDALLEVEGVGLVQGDVEIHVRQRDWKSHGHGDDPRYNGVVLHAALDVQSSSTQLQSGQNAPVISLAALMGDDESEGDGRIQGGSLWEILSAQSYSRPSSAAEMGDLLDRAGDQRFIGKSRGFQTFLAEQDPDQTLYEGLMEGLGYRQNQHAFLLLAQRAGYAVLRRAAARLPVWEQASAIEAWLVDLSGLRPEGGSGDSQSAGTGFGTAMEPQVWHCFRVRPANHPLRRIFGAAGLVSRFLEPGLVEGCVMPQSLASPPCSPPL
;
A
#
# COMPACT_ATOMS: atom_id res chain seq x y z
N MET A 1 33.99 -90.96 -12.68
CA MET A 1 32.70 -90.64 -13.33
C MET A 1 31.68 -90.33 -12.24
N ARG A 2 31.48 -89.05 -11.92
CA ARG A 2 30.33 -88.41 -11.25
C ARG A 2 30.80 -87.02 -10.78
N PHE A 3 30.38 -86.02 -11.53
CA PHE A 3 30.58 -84.60 -11.26
C PHE A 3 29.64 -84.17 -10.11
N LEU A 4 30.13 -83.32 -9.21
CA LEU A 4 29.35 -82.62 -8.19
C LEU A 4 29.09 -81.19 -8.69
N ASP A 5 27.82 -80.79 -8.60
CA ASP A 5 27.30 -79.45 -8.85
C ASP A 5 27.97 -78.39 -7.98
N LEU A 6 28.42 -77.31 -8.60
CA LEU A 6 28.64 -76.02 -7.95
C LEU A 6 27.84 -74.96 -8.71
N THR A 7 26.85 -74.43 -8.00
CA THR A 7 25.96 -73.34 -8.37
C THR A 7 26.74 -72.06 -8.69
N THR A 8 26.53 -71.52 -9.88
CA THR A 8 27.00 -70.17 -10.25
C THR A 8 25.87 -69.17 -9.93
N SER A 9 26.00 -68.42 -8.85
CA SER A 9 25.12 -67.29 -8.55
C SER A 9 25.55 -66.09 -9.37
N ALA A 10 24.70 -65.62 -10.28
CA ALA A 10 24.91 -64.37 -11.01
C ALA A 10 24.50 -63.20 -10.10
N LEU A 11 25.49 -62.45 -9.61
CA LEU A 11 25.28 -61.17 -8.95
C LEU A 11 24.76 -60.16 -9.99
N LYS A 12 23.50 -59.74 -9.84
CA LYS A 12 22.89 -58.66 -10.60
C LYS A 12 23.24 -57.35 -9.89
N GLU A 13 24.15 -56.55 -10.45
CA GLU A 13 24.43 -55.22 -9.94
C GLU A 13 23.18 -54.33 -10.10
N THR A 14 22.61 -53.89 -8.98
CA THR A 14 21.57 -52.86 -8.94
C THR A 14 22.25 -51.49 -8.90
N GLY A 15 21.99 -50.64 -9.88
CA GLY A 15 22.47 -49.26 -9.91
C GLY A 15 21.96 -48.44 -8.70
N PRO A 16 22.57 -47.28 -8.42
CA PRO A 16 22.25 -46.49 -7.24
C PRO A 16 20.78 -46.08 -7.24
N SER A 17 20.10 -46.43 -6.15
CA SER A 17 18.77 -45.95 -5.80
C SER A 17 18.80 -44.43 -5.70
N TYR A 18 18.15 -43.75 -6.65
CA TYR A 18 17.83 -42.32 -6.49
C TYR A 18 16.73 -42.22 -5.44
N GLU A 19 17.10 -41.96 -4.19
CA GLU A 19 16.15 -41.48 -3.20
C GLU A 19 15.56 -40.13 -3.70
N PRO A 20 14.25 -39.91 -3.57
CA PRO A 20 13.66 -38.62 -3.90
C PRO A 20 14.33 -37.54 -3.04
N LYS A 21 14.84 -36.48 -3.69
CA LYS A 21 15.38 -35.31 -3.00
C LYS A 21 14.36 -34.84 -1.95
N PRO A 22 14.75 -34.60 -0.69
CA PRO A 22 13.84 -34.09 0.31
C PRO A 22 13.27 -32.75 -0.18
N ASP A 23 11.95 -32.57 -0.04
CA ASP A 23 11.28 -31.29 -0.24
C ASP A 23 11.91 -30.31 0.76
N LEU A 24 12.82 -29.46 0.27
CA LEU A 24 13.34 -28.35 1.04
C LEU A 24 12.19 -27.36 1.21
N ASP A 25 11.63 -27.30 2.42
CA ASP A 25 10.63 -26.30 2.78
C ASP A 25 11.33 -24.94 2.91
N ILE A 26 11.48 -24.25 1.78
CA ILE A 26 12.12 -22.93 1.70
C ILE A 26 11.09 -21.88 2.14
N PRO A 27 11.32 -21.16 3.25
CA PRO A 27 10.39 -20.12 3.66
C PRO A 27 10.34 -18.99 2.62
N GLU A 28 9.14 -18.57 2.20
CA GLU A 28 8.95 -17.49 1.22
C GLU A 28 9.62 -16.18 1.66
N ARG A 29 9.65 -15.91 2.97
CA ARG A 29 10.39 -14.78 3.54
C ARG A 29 11.88 -14.77 3.15
N LEU A 30 12.51 -15.93 3.00
CA LEU A 30 13.90 -16.03 2.54
C LEU A 30 14.01 -15.65 1.05
N LEU A 31 13.05 -16.06 0.23
CA LEU A 31 12.95 -15.68 -1.17
C LEU A 31 12.73 -14.16 -1.33
N SER A 32 11.88 -13.56 -0.51
CA SER A 32 11.66 -12.11 -0.50
C SER A 32 12.92 -11.33 -0.10
N GLN A 33 13.73 -11.88 0.82
CA GLN A 33 15.04 -11.30 1.15
C GLN A 33 16.05 -11.48 0.02
N LEU A 34 16.08 -12.64 -0.63
CA LEU A 34 16.94 -12.89 -1.79
C LEU A 34 16.61 -11.92 -2.94
N TRP A 35 15.33 -11.75 -3.22
CA TRP A 35 14.81 -10.79 -4.19
C TRP A 35 15.30 -9.37 -3.89
N GLN A 36 15.07 -8.86 -2.67
CA GLN A 36 15.51 -7.50 -2.28
C GLN A 36 17.02 -7.28 -2.44
N ARG A 37 17.83 -8.31 -2.22
CA ARG A 37 19.31 -8.21 -2.29
C ARG A 37 19.86 -8.32 -3.70
N ARG A 38 19.24 -9.14 -4.56
CA ARG A 38 19.83 -9.56 -5.84
C ARG A 38 19.04 -9.14 -7.08
N ALA A 39 17.73 -8.92 -6.99
CA ALA A 39 16.90 -8.74 -8.18
C ALA A 39 17.34 -7.54 -9.05
N ALA A 40 17.66 -6.40 -8.44
CA ALA A 40 18.14 -5.21 -9.16
C ALA A 40 19.59 -5.31 -9.66
N LYS A 41 20.33 -6.36 -9.27
CA LYS A 41 21.69 -6.63 -9.77
C LYS A 41 21.68 -7.53 -11.00
N GLN A 42 20.58 -8.24 -11.25
CA GLN A 42 20.41 -9.03 -12.45
C GLN A 42 20.22 -8.13 -13.66
N ALA A 43 20.84 -8.47 -14.78
CA ALA A 43 20.66 -7.71 -16.03
C ALA A 43 19.19 -7.71 -16.48
N SER A 44 18.55 -8.88 -16.43
CA SER A 44 17.11 -9.05 -16.66
C SER A 44 16.66 -10.45 -16.28
N PHE A 45 15.37 -10.61 -16.04
CA PHE A 45 14.67 -11.87 -15.97
C PHE A 45 13.94 -12.13 -17.30
N ARG A 46 13.65 -13.39 -17.57
CA ARG A 46 12.77 -13.80 -18.67
C ARG A 46 11.65 -14.66 -18.15
N SER A 47 10.43 -14.37 -18.57
CA SER A 47 9.28 -15.25 -18.36
C SER A 47 9.37 -16.49 -19.26
N PRO A 48 8.57 -17.53 -19.00
CA PRO A 48 8.45 -18.71 -19.87
C PRO A 48 8.14 -18.43 -21.34
N ASP A 49 7.42 -17.35 -21.66
CA ASP A 49 7.12 -16.93 -23.04
C ASP A 49 8.16 -15.97 -23.64
N GLY A 50 9.26 -15.71 -22.92
CA GLY A 50 10.41 -14.96 -23.41
C GLY A 50 10.41 -13.47 -23.08
N LEU A 51 9.32 -12.94 -22.52
CA LEU A 51 9.18 -11.54 -22.11
C LEU A 51 10.31 -11.15 -21.17
N GLN A 52 11.08 -10.14 -21.56
CA GLN A 52 12.17 -9.62 -20.73
C GLN A 52 11.64 -8.63 -19.68
N VAL A 53 12.03 -8.84 -18.42
CA VAL A 53 11.69 -7.98 -17.28
C VAL A 53 12.96 -7.58 -16.56
N ARG A 54 13.24 -6.27 -16.48
CA ARG A 54 14.40 -5.73 -15.75
C ARG A 54 13.94 -5.05 -14.47
N VAL A 55 14.61 -5.37 -13.36
CA VAL A 55 14.28 -4.81 -12.05
C VAL A 55 15.16 -3.60 -11.78
N LEU A 56 14.55 -2.41 -11.67
CA LEU A 56 15.26 -1.16 -11.37
C LEU A 56 15.24 -0.86 -9.88
N TYR A 57 14.12 -1.19 -9.23
CA TYR A 57 13.94 -1.14 -7.79
C TYR A 57 13.09 -2.32 -7.35
N SER A 58 13.60 -3.13 -6.41
CA SER A 58 12.97 -4.38 -5.97
C SER A 58 11.65 -4.19 -5.21
N GLY A 59 11.33 -2.94 -4.83
CA GLY A 59 10.21 -2.62 -3.95
C GLY A 59 10.61 -2.57 -2.48
N ARG A 60 9.70 -2.09 -1.64
CA ARG A 60 9.79 -2.09 -0.17
C ARG A 60 9.04 -3.27 0.42
N PRO A 61 9.50 -3.89 1.52
CA PRO A 61 8.74 -4.94 2.18
C PRO A 61 7.33 -4.47 2.56
N GLY A 62 6.33 -5.29 2.25
CA GLY A 62 4.99 -5.17 2.80
C GLY A 62 5.00 -5.43 4.31
N HIS A 63 4.26 -4.62 5.07
CA HIS A 63 4.16 -4.75 6.54
C HIS A 63 2.75 -5.12 7.00
N THR A 64 1.83 -5.34 6.06
CA THR A 64 0.40 -5.64 6.29
C THR A 64 -0.04 -6.69 5.28
N ALA A 65 -1.34 -7.06 5.28
CA ALA A 65 -1.89 -7.92 4.24
C ALA A 65 -1.66 -7.37 2.82
N GLY A 66 -1.58 -8.28 1.86
CA GLY A 66 -1.33 -8.01 0.45
C GLY A 66 0.12 -8.34 0.06
N PRO A 67 0.56 -7.85 -1.10
CA PRO A 67 1.82 -8.28 -1.69
C PRO A 67 3.06 -8.18 -0.81
N ASP A 68 3.99 -9.11 -0.99
CA ASP A 68 5.28 -9.19 -0.28
C ASP A 68 6.10 -7.91 -0.41
N LEU A 69 6.13 -7.33 -1.61
CA LEU A 69 6.91 -6.15 -1.97
C LEU A 69 5.98 -5.10 -2.58
N ARG A 70 6.11 -3.85 -2.14
CA ARG A 70 5.34 -2.71 -2.63
C ARG A 70 6.19 -1.74 -3.43
N ASP A 71 5.57 -1.10 -4.41
CA ASP A 71 6.13 0.01 -5.17
C ASP A 71 7.49 -0.32 -5.85
N ALA A 72 7.65 -1.55 -6.33
CA ALA A 72 8.75 -1.93 -7.21
C ALA A 72 8.70 -1.14 -8.52
N LEU A 73 9.87 -0.94 -9.12
CA LEU A 73 10.02 -0.28 -10.41
C LEU A 73 10.69 -1.24 -11.39
N LEU A 74 9.99 -1.55 -12.47
CA LEU A 74 10.37 -2.54 -13.47
C LEU A 74 10.41 -1.88 -14.84
N GLU A 75 11.30 -2.33 -15.70
CA GLU A 75 11.21 -2.11 -17.14
C GLU A 75 10.79 -3.42 -17.80
N VAL A 76 9.62 -3.40 -18.45
CA VAL A 76 9.02 -4.57 -19.09
C VAL A 76 9.07 -4.38 -20.59
N GLU A 77 9.63 -5.35 -21.30
CA GLU A 77 9.75 -5.32 -22.76
C GLU A 77 8.39 -5.08 -23.44
N GLY A 78 8.35 -4.16 -24.40
CA GLY A 78 7.12 -3.78 -25.12
C GLY A 78 6.13 -2.90 -24.32
N VAL A 79 6.30 -2.75 -23.01
CA VAL A 79 5.44 -1.91 -22.14
C VAL A 79 6.18 -0.65 -21.66
N GLY A 80 7.48 -0.77 -21.37
CA GLY A 80 8.29 0.31 -20.81
C GLY A 80 8.33 0.27 -19.27
N LEU A 81 8.36 1.45 -18.66
CA LEU A 81 8.51 1.59 -17.20
C LEU A 81 7.17 1.30 -16.48
N VAL A 82 7.18 0.32 -15.58
CA VAL A 82 6.02 -0.12 -14.81
C VAL A 82 6.33 -0.01 -13.32
N GLN A 83 5.43 0.63 -12.57
CA GLN A 83 5.46 0.66 -11.11
C GLN A 83 4.32 -0.17 -10.54
N GLY A 84 4.62 -1.01 -9.54
CA GLY A 84 3.60 -1.78 -8.84
C GLY A 84 4.18 -2.71 -7.79
N ASP A 85 3.41 -3.73 -7.41
CA ASP A 85 3.77 -4.66 -6.35
C ASP A 85 4.40 -5.95 -6.93
N VAL A 86 5.20 -6.64 -6.12
CA VAL A 86 5.76 -7.95 -6.47
C VAL A 86 5.32 -8.96 -5.43
N GLU A 87 4.83 -10.10 -5.90
CA GLU A 87 4.48 -11.24 -5.05
C GLU A 87 5.46 -12.39 -5.24
N ILE A 88 5.80 -13.10 -4.16
CA ILE A 88 6.82 -14.14 -4.16
C ILE A 88 6.26 -15.44 -3.57
N HIS A 89 6.39 -16.53 -4.32
CA HIS A 89 6.04 -17.86 -3.81
C HIS A 89 7.14 -18.88 -4.05
N VAL A 90 7.09 -20.01 -3.32
CA VAL A 90 7.86 -21.19 -3.73
C VAL A 90 7.30 -21.74 -5.04
N ARG A 91 5.98 -21.95 -5.12
CA ARG A 91 5.33 -22.48 -6.32
C ARG A 91 4.32 -21.47 -6.84
N GLN A 92 4.30 -21.26 -8.15
CA GLN A 92 3.36 -20.31 -8.77
C GLN A 92 1.88 -20.64 -8.42
N ARG A 93 1.54 -21.92 -8.27
CA ARG A 93 0.19 -22.37 -7.90
C ARG A 93 -0.26 -21.89 -6.51
N ASP A 94 0.69 -21.54 -5.64
CA ASP A 94 0.40 -21.11 -4.28
C ASP A 94 -0.35 -19.77 -4.25
N TRP A 95 -0.23 -18.96 -5.31
CA TRP A 95 -1.10 -17.81 -5.57
C TRP A 95 -2.59 -18.14 -5.41
N LYS A 96 -3.03 -19.25 -6.02
CA LYS A 96 -4.42 -19.70 -5.94
C LYS A 96 -4.70 -20.35 -4.59
N SER A 97 -3.79 -21.17 -4.08
CA SER A 97 -3.94 -21.85 -2.79
C SER A 97 -4.08 -20.87 -1.62
N HIS A 98 -3.40 -19.72 -1.69
CA HIS A 98 -3.47 -18.65 -0.69
C HIS A 98 -4.67 -17.70 -0.91
N GLY A 99 -5.46 -17.91 -1.97
CA GLY A 99 -6.63 -17.09 -2.29
C GLY A 99 -6.29 -15.70 -2.85
N HIS A 100 -5.07 -15.46 -3.31
CA HIS A 100 -4.66 -14.15 -3.82
C HIS A 100 -5.36 -13.79 -5.13
N GLY A 101 -5.71 -14.80 -5.95
CA GLY A 101 -6.47 -14.62 -7.18
C GLY A 101 -7.88 -14.06 -7.00
N ASP A 102 -8.46 -14.17 -5.80
CA ASP A 102 -9.80 -13.67 -5.46
C ASP A 102 -9.74 -12.42 -4.57
N ASP A 103 -8.53 -11.94 -4.24
CA ASP A 103 -8.31 -10.87 -3.28
C ASP A 103 -7.90 -9.55 -3.97
N PRO A 104 -8.75 -8.51 -3.93
CA PRO A 104 -8.45 -7.25 -4.61
C PRO A 104 -7.20 -6.53 -4.07
N ARG A 105 -6.69 -6.90 -2.89
CA ARG A 105 -5.44 -6.33 -2.33
C ARG A 105 -4.21 -6.66 -3.19
N TYR A 106 -4.31 -7.67 -4.06
CA TYR A 106 -3.25 -8.12 -4.97
C TYR A 106 -3.40 -7.58 -6.40
N ASN A 107 -4.44 -6.78 -6.69
CA ASN A 107 -4.62 -6.18 -8.02
C ASN A 107 -3.51 -5.18 -8.41
N GLY A 108 -2.66 -4.77 -7.46
CA GLY A 108 -1.46 -3.96 -7.72
C GLY A 108 -0.24 -4.76 -8.13
N VAL A 109 -0.29 -6.10 -8.14
CA VAL A 109 0.84 -6.96 -8.52
C VAL A 109 1.13 -6.81 -10.01
N VAL A 110 2.35 -6.35 -10.31
CA VAL A 110 2.85 -6.18 -11.69
C VAL A 110 3.89 -7.24 -12.06
N LEU A 111 4.27 -8.09 -11.12
CA LEU A 111 5.18 -9.21 -11.32
C LEU A 111 4.96 -10.26 -10.23
N HIS A 112 4.83 -11.51 -10.63
CA HIS A 112 4.80 -12.64 -9.72
C HIS A 112 6.07 -13.48 -9.91
N ALA A 113 6.90 -13.58 -8.87
CA ALA A 113 8.13 -14.35 -8.94
C ALA A 113 7.98 -15.66 -8.15
N ALA A 114 8.32 -16.80 -8.77
CA ALA A 114 8.25 -18.10 -8.11
C ALA A 114 9.46 -18.97 -8.41
N LEU A 115 9.77 -19.96 -7.57
CA LEU A 115 10.79 -20.96 -7.91
C LEU A 115 10.26 -21.96 -8.94
N ASP A 116 9.10 -22.54 -8.67
CA ASP A 116 8.40 -23.47 -9.56
C ASP A 116 7.34 -22.73 -10.38
N VAL A 117 7.64 -22.51 -11.67
CA VAL A 117 6.82 -21.75 -12.62
C VAL A 117 6.20 -22.70 -13.66
N GLN A 118 4.88 -22.55 -13.88
CA GLN A 118 4.08 -23.40 -14.75
C GLN A 118 3.51 -22.66 -15.97
N SER A 119 3.31 -21.35 -15.87
CA SER A 119 2.83 -20.50 -16.98
C SER A 119 3.53 -19.14 -16.99
N SER A 120 3.42 -18.40 -18.09
CA SER A 120 4.04 -17.07 -18.21
C SER A 120 3.32 -15.95 -17.48
N SER A 121 2.12 -16.21 -16.97
CA SER A 121 1.32 -15.22 -16.26
C SER A 121 0.44 -15.83 -15.18
N THR A 122 0.06 -14.97 -14.23
CA THR A 122 -0.91 -15.25 -13.17
C THR A 122 -2.05 -14.25 -13.26
N GLN A 123 -3.29 -14.75 -13.25
CA GLN A 123 -4.48 -13.91 -13.30
C GLN A 123 -4.77 -13.29 -11.93
N LEU A 124 -5.01 -11.98 -11.93
CA LEU A 124 -5.43 -11.20 -10.78
C LEU A 124 -6.96 -11.19 -10.66
N GLN A 125 -7.47 -10.83 -9.49
CA GLN A 125 -8.91 -10.67 -9.26
C GLN A 125 -9.54 -9.64 -10.23
N SER A 126 -8.78 -8.60 -10.62
CA SER A 126 -9.19 -7.60 -11.61
C SER A 126 -9.39 -8.14 -13.04
N GLY A 127 -9.00 -9.39 -13.31
CA GLY A 127 -8.97 -9.99 -14.64
C GLY A 127 -7.70 -9.68 -15.44
N GLN A 128 -6.82 -8.80 -14.95
CA GLN A 128 -5.50 -8.56 -15.53
C GLN A 128 -4.56 -9.74 -15.26
N ASN A 129 -3.49 -9.83 -16.06
CA ASN A 129 -2.47 -10.85 -15.92
C ASN A 129 -1.14 -10.22 -15.50
N ALA A 130 -0.59 -10.66 -14.37
CA ALA A 130 0.76 -10.31 -13.98
C ALA A 130 1.75 -11.28 -14.64
N PRO A 131 2.84 -10.80 -15.27
CA PRO A 131 3.89 -11.67 -15.79
C PRO A 131 4.54 -12.48 -14.67
N VAL A 132 4.99 -13.69 -15.00
CA VAL A 132 5.64 -14.61 -14.06
C VAL A 132 7.08 -14.86 -14.46
N ILE A 133 7.99 -14.78 -13.50
CA ILE A 133 9.42 -15.08 -13.69
C ILE A 133 9.90 -16.15 -12.71
N SER A 134 10.95 -16.87 -13.08
CA SER A 134 11.60 -17.83 -12.19
C SER A 134 12.65 -17.17 -11.31
N LEU A 135 12.60 -17.46 -10.00
CA LEU A 135 13.62 -17.08 -9.03
C LEU A 135 14.89 -17.93 -9.11
N ALA A 136 14.90 -19.02 -9.89
CA ALA A 136 16.07 -19.89 -10.03
C ALA A 136 17.32 -19.12 -10.51
N ALA A 137 17.13 -18.08 -11.32
CA ALA A 137 18.21 -17.19 -11.76
C ALA A 137 18.94 -16.47 -10.61
N LEU A 138 18.31 -16.34 -9.43
CA LEU A 138 18.91 -15.72 -8.24
C LEU A 138 19.65 -16.71 -7.33
N MET A 139 19.50 -18.01 -7.55
CA MET A 139 20.05 -19.07 -6.70
C MET A 139 21.46 -19.53 -7.11
N GLY A 140 22.00 -19.05 -8.24
CA GLY A 140 23.37 -19.33 -8.64
C GLY A 140 24.41 -18.69 -7.71
N ASP A 141 25.60 -19.30 -7.66
CA ASP A 141 26.75 -18.76 -6.95
C ASP A 141 27.26 -17.49 -7.64
N ASP A 142 27.28 -16.40 -6.88
CA ASP A 142 27.85 -15.09 -7.24
C ASP A 142 29.39 -15.20 -7.21
N GLU A 143 30.02 -15.78 -8.25
CA GLU A 143 31.47 -15.62 -8.48
C GLU A 143 31.82 -15.03 -9.86
N SER A 144 30.84 -14.74 -10.70
CA SER A 144 31.08 -13.78 -11.77
C SER A 144 30.87 -12.38 -11.19
N GLU A 145 31.93 -11.77 -10.67
CA GLU A 145 32.14 -10.35 -10.89
C GLU A 145 32.01 -10.12 -12.40
N GLY A 146 30.78 -9.84 -12.84
CA GLY A 146 30.47 -9.55 -14.21
C GLY A 146 31.20 -8.28 -14.58
N ASP A 147 32.34 -8.45 -15.24
CA ASP A 147 33.08 -7.42 -15.93
C ASP A 147 32.11 -6.52 -16.70
N GLY A 148 32.36 -5.22 -16.61
CA GLY A 148 31.41 -4.15 -16.83
C GLY A 148 30.63 -4.26 -18.14
N ARG A 149 29.32 -4.48 -18.03
CA ARG A 149 28.26 -3.82 -18.82
C ARG A 149 26.91 -4.34 -18.35
N ILE A 150 26.33 -3.65 -17.37
CA ILE A 150 24.87 -3.65 -17.19
C ILE A 150 24.31 -3.04 -18.49
N GLN A 151 23.87 -3.88 -19.44
CA GLN A 151 23.16 -3.42 -20.64
C GLN A 151 21.74 -3.06 -20.20
N GLY A 152 21.54 -1.81 -19.81
CA GLY A 152 20.27 -1.28 -19.35
C GLY A 152 20.46 -0.37 -18.14
N GLY A 153 20.10 0.90 -18.28
CA GLY A 153 20.56 1.93 -17.36
C GLY A 153 20.19 1.74 -15.89
N SER A 154 21.12 2.03 -14.98
CA SER A 154 20.85 2.04 -13.53
C SER A 154 19.62 2.89 -13.18
N LEU A 155 18.97 2.66 -12.03
CA LEU A 155 17.87 3.53 -11.53
C LEU A 155 18.22 5.02 -11.66
N TRP A 156 19.49 5.35 -11.41
CA TRP A 156 20.00 6.71 -11.52
C TRP A 156 20.02 7.27 -12.94
N GLU A 157 20.12 6.46 -13.99
CA GLU A 157 20.01 6.93 -15.37
C GLU A 157 18.58 7.39 -15.70
N ILE A 158 17.58 6.63 -15.24
CA ILE A 158 16.16 6.98 -15.39
C ILE A 158 15.84 8.25 -14.58
N LEU A 159 16.31 8.29 -13.33
CA LEU A 159 16.16 9.47 -12.48
C LEU A 159 16.87 10.69 -13.07
N SER A 160 18.05 10.52 -13.68
CA SER A 160 18.78 11.62 -14.32
C SER A 160 18.00 12.22 -15.49
N ALA A 161 17.29 11.39 -16.28
CA ALA A 161 16.38 11.87 -17.33
C ALA A 161 15.21 12.71 -16.77
N GLN A 162 14.86 12.53 -15.49
CA GLN A 162 13.85 13.30 -14.76
C GLN A 162 14.47 14.44 -13.93
N SER A 163 15.71 14.85 -14.21
CA SER A 163 16.45 15.89 -13.46
C SER A 163 16.85 15.51 -12.02
N TYR A 164 16.95 14.21 -11.74
CA TYR A 164 17.43 13.65 -10.48
C TYR A 164 18.78 12.93 -10.67
N SER A 165 19.86 13.69 -10.60
CA SER A 165 21.23 13.16 -10.65
C SER A 165 21.56 12.33 -9.41
N ARG A 166 22.42 11.32 -9.57
CA ARG A 166 22.92 10.52 -8.44
C ARG A 166 23.70 11.40 -7.45
N PRO A 167 23.30 11.48 -6.17
CA PRO A 167 24.04 12.26 -5.19
C PRO A 167 25.36 11.56 -4.86
N SER A 168 26.40 12.36 -4.70
CA SER A 168 27.76 11.93 -4.34
C SER A 168 28.01 12.01 -2.83
N SER A 169 27.14 12.69 -2.08
CA SER A 169 27.22 12.85 -0.64
C SER A 169 25.85 12.79 0.05
N ALA A 170 25.84 12.61 1.38
CA ALA A 170 24.61 12.66 2.17
C ALA A 170 23.93 14.04 2.14
N ALA A 171 24.71 15.12 2.03
CA ALA A 171 24.18 16.48 1.90
C ALA A 171 23.43 16.65 0.56
N GLU A 172 24.06 16.23 -0.55
CA GLU A 172 23.40 16.26 -1.87
C GLU A 172 22.16 15.35 -1.92
N MET A 173 22.17 14.23 -1.19
CA MET A 173 20.97 13.40 -1.02
C MET A 173 19.86 14.16 -0.28
N GLY A 174 20.21 14.92 0.77
CA GLY A 174 19.28 15.79 1.49
C GLY A 174 18.63 16.81 0.54
N ASP A 175 19.45 17.58 -0.19
CA ASP A 175 18.97 18.59 -1.14
C ASP A 175 18.10 17.98 -2.25
N LEU A 176 18.44 16.77 -2.72
CA LEU A 176 17.64 16.05 -3.70
C LEU A 176 16.27 15.67 -3.13
N LEU A 177 16.25 15.13 -1.90
CA LEU A 177 15.01 14.74 -1.23
C LEU A 177 14.13 15.96 -0.90
N ASP A 178 14.72 17.09 -0.53
CA ASP A 178 14.00 18.33 -0.28
C ASP A 178 13.35 18.85 -1.57
N ARG A 179 14.09 18.90 -2.68
CA ARG A 179 13.51 19.27 -3.99
C ARG A 179 12.40 18.31 -4.43
N ALA A 180 12.59 17.00 -4.25
CA ALA A 180 11.55 16.01 -4.56
C ALA A 180 10.31 16.19 -3.66
N GLY A 181 10.54 16.51 -2.38
CA GLY A 181 9.51 16.84 -1.41
C GLY A 181 8.71 18.07 -1.81
N ASP A 182 9.38 19.15 -2.19
CA ASP A 182 8.78 20.39 -2.67
C ASP A 182 7.95 20.15 -3.94
N GLN A 183 8.49 19.41 -4.92
CA GLN A 183 7.74 19.06 -6.12
C GLN A 183 6.48 18.26 -5.80
N ARG A 184 6.58 17.29 -4.88
CA ARG A 184 5.43 16.52 -4.40
C ARG A 184 4.42 17.41 -3.66
N PHE A 185 4.88 18.34 -2.84
CA PHE A 185 4.03 19.27 -2.11
C PHE A 185 3.29 20.23 -3.06
N ILE A 186 3.99 20.81 -4.03
CA ILE A 186 3.41 21.66 -5.08
C ILE A 186 2.42 20.86 -5.94
N GLY A 187 2.75 19.62 -6.28
CA GLY A 187 1.84 18.74 -7.00
C GLY A 187 0.52 18.52 -6.25
N LYS A 188 0.61 18.30 -4.93
CA LYS A 188 -0.59 18.20 -4.07
C LYS A 188 -1.34 19.53 -3.96
N SER A 189 -0.65 20.66 -3.80
CA SER A 189 -1.30 21.96 -3.64
C SER A 189 -2.04 22.41 -4.89
N ARG A 190 -1.57 22.06 -6.10
CA ARG A 190 -2.31 22.28 -7.35
C ARG A 190 -3.70 21.63 -7.35
N GLY A 191 -3.83 20.44 -6.77
CA GLY A 191 -5.13 19.79 -6.60
C GLY A 191 -6.09 20.66 -5.79
N PHE A 192 -5.62 21.20 -4.66
CA PHE A 192 -6.40 22.13 -3.83
C PHE A 192 -6.73 23.43 -4.57
N GLN A 193 -5.82 23.97 -5.38
CA GLN A 193 -6.08 25.19 -6.17
C GLN A 193 -7.26 25.02 -7.13
N THR A 194 -7.42 23.86 -7.74
CA THR A 194 -8.57 23.57 -8.59
C THR A 194 -9.88 23.61 -7.80
N PHE A 195 -9.92 22.97 -6.62
CA PHE A 195 -11.13 22.95 -5.79
C PHE A 195 -11.46 24.31 -5.18
N LEU A 196 -10.45 25.09 -4.79
CA LEU A 196 -10.64 26.45 -4.25
C LEU A 196 -11.28 27.43 -5.24
N ALA A 197 -11.25 27.13 -6.55
CA ALA A 197 -11.92 27.95 -7.55
C ALA A 197 -13.45 27.74 -7.57
N GLU A 198 -13.94 26.58 -7.11
CA GLU A 198 -15.33 26.16 -7.24
C GLU A 198 -16.02 25.91 -5.89
N GLN A 199 -15.25 25.81 -4.81
CA GLN A 199 -15.73 25.43 -3.48
C GLN A 199 -15.23 26.39 -2.40
N ASP A 200 -16.03 26.51 -1.33
CA ASP A 200 -15.67 27.26 -0.14
C ASP A 200 -14.29 26.81 0.43
N PRO A 201 -13.41 27.75 0.84
CA PRO A 201 -12.09 27.41 1.35
C PRO A 201 -12.08 26.51 2.58
N ASP A 202 -13.03 26.69 3.51
CA ASP A 202 -13.11 25.85 4.70
C ASP A 202 -13.56 24.43 4.34
N GLN A 203 -14.52 24.30 3.42
CA GLN A 203 -14.93 22.98 2.92
C GLN A 203 -13.78 22.26 2.21
N THR A 204 -13.02 22.98 1.37
CA THR A 204 -11.88 22.41 0.63
C THR A 204 -10.77 21.94 1.58
N LEU A 205 -10.46 22.74 2.61
CA LEU A 205 -9.50 22.34 3.63
C LEU A 205 -10.03 21.17 4.47
N TYR A 206 -11.31 21.17 4.82
CA TYR A 206 -11.95 20.10 5.59
C TYR A 206 -11.89 18.76 4.85
N GLU A 207 -12.27 18.72 3.59
CA GLU A 207 -12.18 17.52 2.74
C GLU A 207 -10.75 17.00 2.64
N GLY A 208 -9.78 17.89 2.43
CA GLY A 208 -8.37 17.52 2.39
C GLY A 208 -7.84 16.94 3.71
N LEU A 209 -8.24 17.51 4.85
CA LEU A 209 -7.89 16.99 6.17
C LEU A 209 -8.53 15.63 6.42
N MET A 210 -9.81 15.48 6.08
CA MET A 210 -10.54 14.22 6.21
C MET A 210 -9.90 13.13 5.33
N GLU A 211 -9.65 13.41 4.05
CA GLU A 211 -8.95 12.50 3.14
C GLU A 211 -7.59 12.05 3.74
N GLY A 212 -6.83 13.00 4.30
CA GLY A 212 -5.56 12.73 4.97
C GLY A 212 -5.69 11.82 6.19
N LEU A 213 -6.72 12.02 7.03
CA LEU A 213 -7.01 11.19 8.20
C LEU A 213 -7.30 9.72 7.84
N GLY A 214 -7.79 9.48 6.62
CA GLY A 214 -8.06 8.14 6.12
C GLY A 214 -6.82 7.29 5.84
N TYR A 215 -5.65 7.89 5.63
CA TYR A 215 -4.48 7.22 5.04
C TYR A 215 -4.82 6.45 3.76
N ARG A 216 -3.83 5.81 3.12
CA ARG A 216 -4.00 5.11 1.83
C ARG A 216 -5.25 4.22 1.73
N GLN A 217 -5.66 3.56 2.82
CA GLN A 217 -6.76 2.59 2.80
C GLN A 217 -8.15 3.20 2.95
N ASN A 218 -8.29 4.38 3.58
CA ASN A 218 -9.60 4.99 3.83
C ASN A 218 -9.72 6.44 3.31
N GLN A 219 -8.80 6.92 2.47
CA GLN A 219 -8.87 8.28 1.89
C GLN A 219 -10.24 8.58 1.28
N HIS A 220 -10.73 7.68 0.43
CA HIS A 220 -12.01 7.84 -0.26
C HIS A 220 -13.20 7.82 0.71
N ALA A 221 -13.19 6.89 1.68
CA ALA A 221 -14.25 6.80 2.69
C ALA A 221 -14.36 8.10 3.53
N PHE A 222 -13.22 8.64 3.98
CA PHE A 222 -13.21 9.90 4.70
C PHE A 222 -13.61 11.10 3.83
N LEU A 223 -13.22 11.13 2.56
CA LEU A 223 -13.65 12.18 1.63
C LEU A 223 -15.17 12.15 1.43
N LEU A 224 -15.75 10.96 1.22
CA LEU A 224 -17.20 10.78 1.12
C LEU A 224 -17.94 11.19 2.40
N LEU A 225 -17.34 10.93 3.57
CA LEU A 225 -17.88 11.37 4.85
C LEU A 225 -17.88 12.90 4.96
N ALA A 226 -16.78 13.55 4.56
CA ALA A 226 -16.65 15.01 4.56
C ALA A 226 -17.64 15.70 3.62
N GLN A 227 -17.92 15.08 2.47
CA GLN A 227 -18.92 15.58 1.51
C GLN A 227 -20.35 15.43 2.04
N ARG A 228 -20.65 14.35 2.79
CA ARG A 228 -21.96 14.14 3.43
C ARG A 228 -22.17 15.07 4.63
N ALA A 229 -21.11 15.31 5.39
CA ALA A 229 -21.08 16.16 6.57
C ALA A 229 -20.32 17.46 6.29
N GLY A 230 -20.78 18.25 5.30
CA GLY A 230 -20.08 19.47 4.89
C GLY A 230 -19.80 20.40 6.08
N TYR A 231 -18.62 21.01 6.10
CA TYR A 231 -18.10 21.84 7.18
C TYR A 231 -19.07 22.96 7.58
N ALA A 232 -19.66 23.65 6.60
CA ALA A 232 -20.64 24.70 6.88
C ALA A 232 -21.92 24.16 7.55
N VAL A 233 -22.33 22.93 7.25
CA VAL A 233 -23.48 22.27 7.88
C VAL A 233 -23.13 21.88 9.32
N LEU A 234 -21.96 21.26 9.52
CA LEU A 234 -21.43 20.94 10.86
C LEU A 234 -21.37 22.19 11.74
N ARG A 235 -20.84 23.29 11.21
CA ARG A 235 -20.76 24.58 11.91
C ARG A 235 -22.12 25.12 12.31
N ARG A 236 -23.09 25.15 11.37
CA ARG A 236 -24.45 25.62 11.67
C ARG A 236 -25.19 24.74 12.68
N ALA A 237 -24.99 23.43 12.63
CA ALA A 237 -25.60 22.50 13.57
C ALA A 237 -24.99 22.66 14.96
N ALA A 238 -23.65 22.71 15.07
CA ALA A 238 -22.94 22.86 16.33
C ALA A 238 -23.19 24.22 17.00
N ALA A 239 -23.37 25.30 16.23
CA ALA A 239 -23.69 26.63 16.77
C ALA A 239 -25.02 26.69 17.55
N ARG A 240 -25.89 25.68 17.44
CA ARG A 240 -27.14 25.57 18.21
C ARG A 240 -26.95 24.91 19.58
N LEU A 241 -25.76 24.37 19.84
CA LEU A 241 -25.42 23.63 21.04
C LEU A 241 -24.47 24.44 21.93
N PRO A 242 -24.50 24.22 23.26
CA PRO A 242 -23.47 24.74 24.15
C PRO A 242 -22.07 24.28 23.73
N VAL A 243 -21.06 25.15 23.87
CA VAL A 243 -19.67 24.89 23.44
C VAL A 243 -19.12 23.55 23.94
N TRP A 244 -19.46 23.16 25.18
CA TRP A 244 -19.00 21.92 25.80
C TRP A 244 -19.66 20.65 25.22
N GLU A 245 -20.77 20.77 24.49
CA GLU A 245 -21.42 19.65 23.79
C GLU A 245 -20.96 19.50 22.33
N GLN A 246 -20.44 20.56 21.73
CA GLN A 246 -20.20 20.62 20.27
C GLN A 246 -19.29 19.51 19.76
N ALA A 247 -18.19 19.22 20.46
CA ALA A 247 -17.25 18.16 20.05
C ALA A 247 -17.91 16.78 20.06
N SER A 248 -18.61 16.44 21.15
CA SER A 248 -19.32 15.17 21.30
C SER A 248 -20.47 15.02 20.30
N ALA A 249 -21.18 16.11 19.99
CA ALA A 249 -22.23 16.11 18.98
C ALA A 249 -21.67 15.87 17.57
N ILE A 250 -20.60 16.57 17.19
CA ILE A 250 -19.92 16.35 15.90
C ILE A 250 -19.41 14.91 15.80
N GLU A 251 -18.84 14.37 16.87
CA GLU A 251 -18.42 12.97 16.93
C GLU A 251 -19.59 12.03 16.63
N ALA A 252 -20.70 12.17 17.36
CA ALA A 252 -21.89 11.35 17.17
C ALA A 252 -22.43 11.45 15.74
N TRP A 253 -22.51 12.65 15.17
CA TRP A 253 -22.98 12.86 13.80
C TRP A 253 -22.09 12.17 12.76
N LEU A 254 -20.76 12.31 12.88
CA LEU A 254 -19.83 11.69 11.94
C LEU A 254 -19.83 10.16 12.07
N VAL A 255 -19.97 9.63 13.30
CA VAL A 255 -20.09 8.18 13.53
C VAL A 255 -21.37 7.65 12.91
N ASP A 256 -22.52 8.30 13.17
CA ASP A 256 -23.81 7.89 12.61
C ASP A 256 -23.77 7.93 11.07
N LEU A 257 -23.19 8.97 10.47
CA LEU A 257 -23.04 9.09 9.02
C LEU A 257 -22.04 8.09 8.44
N SER A 258 -21.05 7.65 9.20
CA SER A 258 -20.08 6.65 8.73
C SER A 258 -20.70 5.26 8.58
N GLY A 259 -21.81 4.98 9.27
CA GLY A 259 -22.37 3.62 9.34
C GLY A 259 -21.56 2.64 10.20
N LEU A 260 -20.48 3.09 10.86
CA LEU A 260 -19.60 2.26 11.70
C LEU A 260 -20.03 2.20 13.17
N ARG A 261 -21.27 2.56 13.47
CA ARG A 261 -21.79 2.57 14.84
C ARG A 261 -21.70 1.16 15.45
N PRO A 262 -21.13 0.99 16.67
CA PRO A 262 -21.03 -0.31 17.31
C PRO A 262 -22.42 -0.94 17.51
N GLU A 263 -22.54 -2.25 17.25
CA GLU A 263 -23.76 -3.00 17.52
C GLU A 263 -24.13 -2.91 19.01
N GLY A 264 -25.36 -2.46 19.31
CA GLY A 264 -25.85 -2.25 20.69
C GLY A 264 -26.26 -0.82 21.02
N GLY A 265 -25.96 0.16 20.16
CA GLY A 265 -26.47 1.52 20.29
C GLY A 265 -27.91 1.64 19.79
N SER A 266 -28.90 1.34 20.62
CA SER A 266 -30.34 1.56 20.33
C SER A 266 -30.75 3.02 20.60
N GLY A 267 -30.19 3.95 19.85
CA GLY A 267 -30.56 5.37 19.93
C GLY A 267 -30.98 5.87 18.55
N ASP A 268 -31.96 6.77 18.52
CA ASP A 268 -32.32 7.48 17.30
C ASP A 268 -31.08 8.14 16.69
N SER A 269 -31.04 8.18 15.35
CA SER A 269 -29.95 8.82 14.59
C SER A 269 -29.80 10.27 15.05
N GLN A 270 -28.66 10.61 15.64
CA GLN A 270 -28.40 11.97 16.12
C GLN A 270 -28.15 12.95 14.97
N SER A 271 -27.85 12.43 13.78
CA SER A 271 -27.74 13.21 12.54
C SER A 271 -29.10 13.55 11.91
N ALA A 272 -30.23 13.02 12.41
CA ALA A 272 -31.54 13.35 11.85
C ALA A 272 -31.88 14.84 12.01
N GLY A 273 -32.35 15.49 10.94
CA GLY A 273 -32.78 16.90 10.95
C GLY A 273 -31.66 17.94 10.96
N THR A 274 -30.40 17.52 10.90
CA THR A 274 -29.22 18.40 10.83
C THR A 274 -28.95 18.96 9.43
N GLY A 275 -29.48 18.30 8.39
CA GLY A 275 -29.20 18.61 6.98
C GLY A 275 -28.00 17.87 6.40
N PHE A 276 -27.46 16.86 7.09
CA PHE A 276 -26.45 15.96 6.53
C PHE A 276 -27.04 14.98 5.49
N GLY A 277 -26.16 14.39 4.67
CA GLY A 277 -26.53 13.34 3.72
C GLY A 277 -26.95 12.01 4.39
N THR A 278 -27.23 10.99 3.58
CA THR A 278 -27.54 9.65 4.10
C THR A 278 -26.30 8.97 4.67
N ALA A 279 -26.49 8.10 5.66
CA ALA A 279 -25.42 7.27 6.20
C ALA A 279 -24.73 6.45 5.10
N MET A 280 -23.45 6.18 5.30
CA MET A 280 -22.61 5.39 4.40
C MET A 280 -22.77 3.90 4.68
N GLU A 281 -22.57 3.08 3.65
CA GLU A 281 -22.49 1.63 3.81
C GLU A 281 -21.20 1.24 4.55
N PRO A 282 -21.25 0.34 5.56
CA PRO A 282 -20.07 -0.06 6.32
C PRO A 282 -18.95 -0.64 5.46
N GLN A 283 -19.27 -1.25 4.30
CA GLN A 283 -18.29 -1.88 3.41
C GLN A 283 -17.37 -0.88 2.71
N VAL A 284 -17.71 0.41 2.70
CA VAL A 284 -16.85 1.47 2.17
C VAL A 284 -15.59 1.62 3.03
N TRP A 285 -15.63 1.18 4.29
CA TRP A 285 -14.54 1.29 5.25
C TRP A 285 -13.67 0.05 5.31
N HIS A 286 -12.35 0.27 5.28
CA HIS A 286 -11.37 -0.75 5.59
C HIS A 286 -11.03 -0.69 7.09
N CYS A 287 -11.65 -1.57 7.89
CA CYS A 287 -11.47 -1.61 9.35
C CYS A 287 -10.52 -2.74 9.82
N PHE A 288 -10.26 -3.75 8.99
CA PHE A 288 -9.44 -4.91 9.37
C PHE A 288 -7.96 -4.74 9.01
N ARG A 289 -7.04 -5.29 9.82
CA ARG A 289 -5.57 -5.17 9.65
C ARG A 289 -5.05 -3.73 9.47
N VAL A 290 -5.82 -2.77 9.95
CA VAL A 290 -5.39 -1.39 10.17
C VAL A 290 -4.67 -1.33 11.51
N ARG A 291 -3.59 -0.54 11.61
CA ARG A 291 -2.96 -0.28 12.92
C ARG A 291 -4.02 0.26 13.88
N PRO A 292 -4.08 -0.16 15.15
CA PRO A 292 -5.14 0.29 16.07
C PRO A 292 -5.29 1.82 16.12
N ALA A 293 -4.19 2.58 16.10
CA ALA A 293 -4.19 4.04 16.07
C ALA A 293 -4.77 4.68 14.78
N ASN A 294 -4.91 3.89 13.71
CA ASN A 294 -5.41 4.32 12.39
C ASN A 294 -6.83 3.79 12.12
N HIS A 295 -7.46 3.10 13.07
CA HIS A 295 -8.82 2.59 12.89
C HIS A 295 -9.78 3.74 12.54
N PRO A 296 -10.68 3.59 11.55
CA PRO A 296 -11.56 4.67 11.08
C PRO A 296 -12.32 5.39 12.19
N LEU A 297 -12.98 4.66 13.11
CA LEU A 297 -13.68 5.27 14.24
C LEU A 297 -12.79 6.19 15.10
N ARG A 298 -11.56 5.77 15.41
CA ARG A 298 -10.64 6.62 16.18
C ARG A 298 -10.22 7.87 15.43
N ARG A 299 -10.11 7.77 14.11
CA ARG A 299 -9.77 8.91 13.24
C ARG A 299 -10.96 9.85 13.06
N ILE A 300 -12.18 9.34 13.06
CA ILE A 300 -13.41 10.15 13.14
C ILE A 300 -13.47 10.93 14.45
N PHE A 301 -13.14 10.30 15.59
CA PHE A 301 -13.08 11.01 16.88
C PHE A 301 -12.04 12.15 16.86
N GLY A 302 -10.86 11.88 16.28
CA GLY A 302 -9.85 12.91 16.05
C GLY A 302 -10.32 14.04 15.12
N ALA A 303 -11.07 13.70 14.06
CA ALA A 303 -11.67 14.68 13.17
C ALA A 303 -12.66 15.59 13.88
N ALA A 304 -13.53 15.03 14.74
CA ALA A 304 -14.52 15.78 15.50
C ALA A 304 -13.85 16.83 16.41
N GLY A 305 -12.80 16.44 17.14
CA GLY A 305 -12.03 17.37 17.97
C GLY A 305 -11.29 18.46 17.17
N LEU A 306 -10.82 18.12 15.96
CA LEU A 306 -10.21 19.11 15.05
C LEU A 306 -11.26 20.11 14.57
N VAL A 307 -12.40 19.63 14.07
CA VAL A 307 -13.48 20.49 13.55
C VAL A 307 -14.03 21.38 14.66
N SER A 308 -14.28 20.83 15.86
CA SER A 308 -14.84 21.60 16.98
C SER A 308 -13.96 22.76 17.41
N ARG A 309 -12.64 22.61 17.32
CA ARG A 309 -11.66 23.65 17.66
C ARG A 309 -11.77 24.90 16.77
N PHE A 310 -12.23 24.74 15.53
CA PHE A 310 -12.19 25.79 14.53
C PHE A 310 -13.58 26.28 14.09
N LEU A 311 -14.65 25.94 14.82
CA LEU A 311 -16.02 26.31 14.44
C LEU A 311 -16.25 27.84 14.36
N GLU A 312 -15.75 28.61 15.33
CA GLU A 312 -15.89 30.07 15.31
C GLU A 312 -14.95 30.76 14.31
N PRO A 313 -13.62 30.58 14.37
CA PRO A 313 -12.72 31.27 13.44
C PRO A 313 -12.89 30.79 11.99
N GLY A 314 -13.49 29.62 11.76
CA GLY A 314 -13.38 28.94 10.48
C GLY A 314 -12.06 28.16 10.39
N LEU A 315 -12.05 27.16 9.51
CA LEU A 315 -10.96 26.19 9.45
C LEU A 315 -9.68 26.80 8.88
N VAL A 316 -9.80 27.58 7.80
CA VAL A 316 -8.67 28.24 7.15
C VAL A 316 -8.05 29.28 8.06
N GLU A 317 -8.86 30.21 8.57
CA GLU A 317 -8.38 31.27 9.46
C GLU A 317 -7.79 30.66 10.74
N GLY A 318 -8.48 29.70 11.35
CA GLY A 318 -8.02 29.02 12.55
C GLY A 318 -6.68 28.27 12.39
N CYS A 319 -6.40 27.72 11.21
CA CYS A 319 -5.12 27.06 10.93
C CYS A 319 -3.97 28.03 10.60
N VAL A 320 -4.27 29.21 10.09
CA VAL A 320 -3.25 30.21 9.70
C VAL A 320 -2.90 31.16 10.85
N MET A 321 -3.82 31.37 11.81
CA MET A 321 -3.57 32.25 12.95
C MET A 321 -2.54 31.64 13.93
N PRO A 322 -1.55 32.42 14.41
CA PRO A 322 -0.60 31.96 15.41
C PRO A 322 -1.32 31.49 16.69
N GLN A 323 -0.92 30.33 17.23
CA GLN A 323 -1.56 29.73 18.41
C GLN A 323 -1.50 30.60 19.69
N SER A 324 -0.85 31.76 19.67
CA SER A 324 -0.76 32.67 20.82
C SER A 324 -2.04 33.47 21.11
N LEU A 325 -3.10 33.35 20.29
CA LEU A 325 -4.38 34.05 20.49
C LEU A 325 -5.57 33.11 20.76
N ALA A 326 -5.38 31.78 20.73
CA ALA A 326 -6.42 30.83 21.11
C ALA A 326 -6.52 30.77 22.65
N SER A 327 -7.51 31.42 23.24
CA SER A 327 -7.80 31.29 24.67
C SER A 327 -8.05 29.81 25.01
N PRO A 328 -7.50 29.29 26.13
CA PRO A 328 -7.81 27.93 26.55
C PRO A 328 -9.31 27.80 26.88
N PRO A 329 -9.91 26.63 26.69
CA PRO A 329 -11.30 26.41 27.08
C PRO A 329 -11.45 26.69 28.58
N CYS A 330 -12.41 27.55 28.93
CA CYS A 330 -12.76 27.84 30.31
C CYS A 330 -13.13 26.52 31.00
N SER A 331 -12.36 26.11 32.01
CA SER A 331 -12.70 24.97 32.85
C SER A 331 -14.07 25.18 33.50
N PRO A 332 -14.91 24.14 33.63
CA PRO A 332 -16.20 24.28 34.31
C PRO A 332 -16.00 24.60 35.80
N PRO A 333 -16.93 25.34 36.42
CA PRO A 333 -16.90 25.54 37.87
C PRO A 333 -17.13 24.21 38.59
N LEU A 334 -16.37 23.99 39.67
CA LEU A 334 -16.46 22.85 40.58
C LEU A 334 -17.84 22.72 41.23
#